data_AF-A2R127-F1
#
_entry.id   AF-A2R127-F1
#
_cell.length_a   1.000
_cell.length_b   1.000
_cell.length_c   1.000
_cell.angle_alpha   90.00
_cell.angle_beta   90.00
_cell.angle_gamma   90.00
#
_symmetry.space_group_name_H-M   'P 1'
#
loop_
_entity.id
_entity.type
_entity.pdbx_description
1 polymer ?
#
loop_
_entity_poly.entity_id
_entity_poly.type
_entity_poly.pdbx_seq_one_letter_code
_entity_poly.pdbx_strand_id
1 'polypeptide(L)'
;METVNTARPSYSCGSMYRPTTKYEWWLCGVLLTQAALTIISEQWVTPTINQVPVSYLIPINLGILIFACLFEFILSLDAMHHKNNILLFAVCICNACSFGYSVMQFIVMRDTTARLFKTRFGYPTLVDTTRNVWPRVQPAEILVCIFTGFSALILCPIAYVIHRHYSWAIYKSVHGSLDTRMRYLAYEEPEYTLTMVIIPAAIIAIFLGVWFVQRERTIGAVAIIVSFSASNMVPSSYSIAF
;
A
#
# COMPACT_ATOMS: atom_id res chain seq x y z
N MET A 1 -59.67 11.56 -2.60
CA MET A 1 -58.57 12.03 -3.48
C MET A 1 -57.60 12.79 -2.60
N GLU A 2 -56.71 12.07 -1.92
CA GLU A 2 -55.63 12.67 -1.11
C GLU A 2 -54.34 12.64 -1.93
N THR A 3 -53.80 13.81 -2.19
CA THR A 3 -52.57 14.02 -2.96
C THR A 3 -51.36 13.69 -2.09
N VAL A 4 -50.72 12.57 -2.39
CA VAL A 4 -49.43 12.16 -1.81
C VAL A 4 -48.35 13.14 -2.26
N ASN A 5 -47.92 14.00 -1.33
CA ASN A 5 -46.76 14.89 -1.50
C ASN A 5 -45.47 14.05 -1.49
N THR A 6 -44.94 13.77 -2.68
CA THR A 6 -43.60 13.19 -2.86
C THR A 6 -42.54 14.28 -2.75
N ALA A 7 -42.10 14.59 -1.52
CA ALA A 7 -40.88 15.38 -1.31
C ALA A 7 -39.66 14.52 -1.66
N ARG A 8 -38.93 14.87 -2.72
CA ARG A 8 -37.62 14.27 -3.05
C ARG A 8 -36.58 14.80 -2.05
N PRO A 9 -35.67 13.97 -1.50
CA PRO A 9 -34.57 14.47 -0.69
C PRO A 9 -33.57 15.22 -1.58
N SER A 10 -33.29 16.48 -1.22
CA SER A 10 -32.21 17.28 -1.81
C SER A 10 -30.86 16.64 -1.53
N TYR A 11 -30.14 16.28 -2.59
CA TYR A 11 -28.75 15.81 -2.51
C TYR A 11 -27.85 16.99 -2.12
N SER A 12 -27.49 17.09 -0.85
CA SER A 12 -26.58 18.12 -0.36
C SER A 12 -25.16 17.84 -0.84
N CYS A 13 -24.60 18.81 -1.56
CA CYS A 13 -23.25 18.80 -2.13
C CYS A 13 -22.18 18.85 -1.03
N GLY A 14 -21.22 17.92 -1.09
CA GLY A 14 -19.90 18.07 -0.46
C GLY A 14 -19.84 17.89 1.06
N SER A 15 -20.36 16.80 1.60
CA SER A 15 -19.99 16.39 2.97
C SER A 15 -18.65 15.66 2.93
N MET A 16 -17.57 16.32 3.36
CA MET A 16 -16.31 15.65 3.66
C MET A 16 -16.58 14.62 4.77
N TYR A 17 -16.28 13.36 4.47
CA TYR A 17 -16.55 12.22 5.35
C TYR A 17 -15.95 12.42 6.74
N ARG A 18 -16.81 12.45 7.75
CA ARG A 18 -16.43 12.54 9.16
C ARG A 18 -16.36 11.12 9.72
N PRO A 19 -15.19 10.63 10.17
CA PRO A 19 -15.07 9.26 10.67
C PRO A 19 -16.01 9.08 11.86
N THR A 20 -16.86 8.05 11.78
CA THR A 20 -18.01 7.90 12.68
C THR A 20 -17.69 7.03 13.89
N THR A 21 -16.69 6.15 13.76
CA THR A 21 -16.27 5.24 14.83
C THR A 21 -14.90 5.61 15.39
N LYS A 22 -14.68 5.31 16.68
CA LYS A 22 -13.39 5.60 17.36
C LYS A 22 -12.21 4.91 16.65
N TYR A 23 -12.40 3.71 16.11
CA TYR A 23 -11.35 2.91 15.47
C TYR A 23 -10.92 3.47 14.11
N GLU A 24 -11.85 4.03 13.34
CA GLU A 24 -11.54 4.74 12.08
C GLU A 24 -10.63 5.96 12.34
N TRP A 25 -10.87 6.69 13.43
CA TRP A 25 -9.99 7.78 13.87
C TRP A 25 -8.60 7.29 14.26
N TRP A 26 -8.49 6.16 14.95
CA TRP A 26 -7.19 5.56 15.31
C TRP A 26 -6.41 5.14 14.06
N LEU A 27 -7.06 4.48 13.09
CA LEU A 27 -6.45 4.08 11.82
C LEU A 27 -5.90 5.30 11.06
N CYS A 28 -6.74 6.32 10.89
CA CYS A 28 -6.40 7.56 10.21
C CYS A 28 -5.25 8.29 10.91
N GLY A 29 -5.28 8.35 12.24
CA GLY A 29 -4.21 8.94 13.05
C GLY A 29 -2.88 8.22 12.91
N VAL A 30 -2.86 6.89 12.90
CA VAL A 30 -1.63 6.10 12.72
C VAL A 30 -1.00 6.34 11.34
N LEU A 31 -1.80 6.33 10.27
CA LEU A 31 -1.29 6.55 8.91
C LEU A 31 -0.85 7.99 8.68
N LEU A 32 -1.56 8.97 9.25
CA LEU A 32 -1.18 10.38 9.19
C LEU A 32 0.10 10.65 9.98
N THR A 33 0.25 10.04 11.15
CA THR A 33 1.49 10.17 11.95
C THR A 33 2.68 9.51 11.25
N GLN A 34 2.49 8.34 10.63
CA GLN A 34 3.50 7.72 9.77
C GLN A 34 3.93 8.66 8.64
N ALA A 35 2.98 9.21 7.87
CA ALA A 35 3.28 10.12 6.77
C ALA A 35 4.02 11.38 7.26
N ALA A 36 3.56 12.02 8.35
CA ALA A 36 4.22 13.20 8.91
C ALA A 36 5.65 12.93 9.37
N LEU A 37 5.91 11.80 10.02
CA LEU A 37 7.25 11.43 10.49
C LEU A 37 8.22 11.14 9.33
N THR A 38 7.73 10.55 8.24
CA THR A 38 8.56 10.35 7.04
C THR A 38 8.93 11.68 6.36
N ILE A 39 8.02 12.65 6.31
CA ILE A 39 8.28 13.99 5.78
C ILE A 39 9.29 14.75 6.66
N ILE A 40 9.12 14.72 7.99
CA ILE A 40 10.06 15.35 8.93
C ILE A 40 11.47 14.76 8.75
N SER A 41 11.55 13.44 8.53
CA SER A 41 12.82 12.77 8.29
C SER A 41 13.48 13.27 7.01
N GLU A 42 12.75 13.38 5.89
CA GLU A 42 13.27 13.96 4.65
C GLU A 42 13.82 15.37 4.85
N GLN A 43 13.05 16.23 5.51
CA GLN A 43 13.42 17.63 5.75
C GLN A 43 14.68 17.76 6.60
N TRP A 44 14.90 16.81 7.53
CA TRP A 44 16.12 16.75 8.33
C TRP A 44 17.35 16.37 7.50
N VAL A 45 17.21 15.46 6.53
CA VAL A 45 18.35 15.00 5.73
C VAL A 45 18.73 16.04 4.65
N THR A 46 17.76 16.71 4.03
CA THR A 46 17.95 17.61 2.87
C THR A 46 19.10 18.64 2.96
N PRO A 47 19.32 19.37 4.07
CA PRO A 47 20.45 20.31 4.17
C PRO A 47 21.84 19.63 4.15
N THR A 48 21.91 18.35 4.54
CA THR A 48 23.18 17.58 4.54
C THR A 48 23.50 17.04 3.15
N ILE A 49 22.49 16.80 2.32
CA ILE A 49 22.59 16.12 1.02
C ILE A 49 23.07 17.05 -0.09
N ASN A 50 22.62 18.32 -0.11
CA ASN A 50 22.93 19.28 -1.18
C ASN A 50 24.41 19.59 -1.38
N GLN A 51 25.27 19.11 -0.47
CA GLN A 51 26.71 19.27 -0.53
C GLN A 51 27.42 18.17 -1.34
N VAL A 52 26.75 17.04 -1.60
CA VAL A 52 27.39 15.82 -2.16
C VAL A 52 26.44 15.15 -3.18
N PRO A 53 26.78 15.07 -4.47
CA PRO A 53 25.87 14.56 -5.50
C PRO A 53 25.40 13.11 -5.29
N VAL A 54 26.25 12.25 -4.73
CA VAL A 54 25.85 10.85 -4.49
C VAL A 54 24.83 10.74 -3.35
N SER A 55 24.73 11.75 -2.50
CA SER A 55 23.72 11.80 -1.45
C SER A 55 22.30 12.02 -1.98
N TYR A 56 22.11 12.35 -3.28
CA TYR A 56 20.78 12.50 -3.88
C TYR A 56 19.96 11.20 -3.92
N LEU A 57 20.56 10.02 -3.74
CA LEU A 57 19.77 8.78 -3.58
C LEU A 57 18.89 8.79 -2.31
N ILE A 58 19.32 9.46 -1.23
CA ILE A 58 18.59 9.51 0.04
C ILE A 58 17.22 10.20 -0.11
N PRO A 59 17.14 11.46 -0.59
CA PRO A 59 15.87 12.14 -0.72
C PRO A 59 14.99 11.49 -1.81
N ILE A 60 15.57 10.87 -2.83
CA ILE A 60 14.80 10.13 -3.85
C ILE A 60 14.08 8.93 -3.20
N ASN A 61 14.80 8.11 -2.43
CA ASN A 61 14.20 6.93 -1.78
C ASN A 61 13.17 7.33 -0.71
N LEU A 62 13.48 8.37 0.10
CA LEU A 62 12.52 8.92 1.05
C LEU A 62 11.28 9.51 0.35
N GLY A 63 11.46 10.15 -0.81
CA GLY A 63 10.35 10.66 -1.61
C GLY A 63 9.40 9.56 -2.11
N ILE A 64 9.95 8.43 -2.55
CA ILE A 64 9.15 7.25 -2.93
C ILE A 64 8.35 6.73 -1.74
N LEU A 65 8.97 6.66 -0.55
CA LEU A 65 8.31 6.22 0.67
C LEU A 65 7.22 7.21 1.13
N ILE A 66 7.45 8.52 1.02
CA ILE A 66 6.44 9.55 1.32
C ILE A 66 5.23 9.37 0.39
N PHE A 67 5.47 9.18 -0.91
CA PHE A 67 4.39 8.93 -1.86
C PHE A 67 3.61 7.66 -1.51
N ALA A 68 4.29 6.58 -1.13
CA ALA A 68 3.66 5.34 -0.67
C ALA A 68 2.79 5.57 0.58
N CYS A 69 3.28 6.33 1.58
CA CYS A 69 2.53 6.64 2.79
C CYS A 69 1.30 7.51 2.51
N LEU A 70 1.41 8.50 1.61
CA LEU A 70 0.28 9.33 1.20
C LEU A 70 -0.77 8.52 0.44
N PHE A 71 -0.34 7.64 -0.47
CA PHE A 71 -1.23 6.75 -1.18
C PHE A 71 -1.97 5.80 -0.23
N GLU A 72 -1.25 5.19 0.71
CA GLU A 72 -1.81 4.33 1.74
C GLU A 72 -2.86 5.06 2.60
N PHE A 73 -2.57 6.32 2.97
CA PHE A 73 -3.52 7.17 3.69
C PHE A 73 -4.81 7.41 2.86
N ILE A 74 -4.68 7.77 1.58
CA ILE A 74 -5.84 7.99 0.70
C ILE A 74 -6.66 6.72 0.53
N LEU A 75 -6.01 5.57 0.31
CA LEU A 75 -6.70 4.28 0.23
C LEU A 75 -7.45 3.95 1.52
N SER A 76 -6.89 4.30 2.68
CA SER A 76 -7.57 4.10 3.96
C SER A 76 -8.83 4.96 4.10
N LEU A 77 -8.81 6.21 3.62
CA LEU A 77 -9.98 7.08 3.61
C LEU A 77 -11.07 6.51 2.71
N ASP A 78 -10.70 6.03 1.52
CA ASP A 78 -11.63 5.41 0.59
C ASP A 78 -12.22 4.10 1.15
N ALA A 79 -11.41 3.31 1.85
CA ALA A 79 -11.86 2.08 2.53
C ALA A 79 -12.92 2.37 3.59
N MET A 80 -12.72 3.43 4.38
CA MET A 80 -13.66 3.84 5.42
C MET A 80 -14.93 4.46 4.86
N HIS A 81 -14.80 5.27 3.80
CA HIS A 81 -15.95 5.91 3.13
C HIS A 81 -16.92 4.86 2.58
N HIS A 82 -16.39 3.85 1.89
CA HIS A 82 -17.19 2.80 1.25
C HIS A 82 -17.45 1.59 2.16
N LYS A 83 -16.93 1.57 3.39
CA LYS A 83 -16.95 0.41 4.30
C LYS A 83 -16.46 -0.87 3.61
N ASN A 84 -15.40 -0.72 2.81
CA ASN A 84 -14.88 -1.77 1.95
C ASN A 84 -13.79 -2.60 2.66
N ASN A 85 -14.12 -3.85 3.00
CA ASN A 85 -13.20 -4.79 3.63
C ASN A 85 -12.02 -5.18 2.74
N ILE A 86 -12.21 -5.21 1.41
CA ILE A 86 -11.16 -5.59 0.46
C ILE A 86 -10.08 -4.49 0.45
N LEU A 87 -10.52 -3.23 0.45
CA LEU A 87 -9.60 -2.09 0.47
C LEU A 87 -8.87 -1.97 1.81
N LEU A 88 -9.53 -2.31 2.93
CA LEU A 88 -8.88 -2.39 4.24
C LEU A 88 -7.74 -3.42 4.28
N PHE A 89 -7.92 -4.59 3.64
CA PHE A 89 -6.86 -5.58 3.47
C PHE A 89 -5.72 -5.04 2.59
N ALA A 90 -6.04 -4.32 1.51
CA ALA A 90 -5.04 -3.71 0.65
C ALA A 90 -4.16 -2.71 1.42
N VAL A 91 -4.75 -1.87 2.28
CA VAL A 91 -3.99 -0.94 3.15
C VAL A 91 -3.01 -1.71 4.05
N CYS A 92 -3.43 -2.83 4.65
CA CYS A 92 -2.54 -3.64 5.49
C CYS A 92 -1.34 -4.20 4.72
N ILE A 93 -1.58 -4.66 3.48
CA ILE A 93 -0.52 -5.17 2.60
C ILE A 93 0.42 -4.03 2.17
N CYS A 94 -0.14 -2.88 1.78
CA CYS A 94 0.64 -1.70 1.45
C CYS A 94 1.56 -1.29 2.61
N ASN A 95 1.07 -1.29 3.85
CA ASN A 95 1.89 -0.97 5.01
C ASN A 95 3.06 -1.95 5.21
N ALA A 96 2.79 -3.26 5.07
CA ALA A 96 3.83 -4.29 5.17
C ALA A 96 4.89 -4.14 4.06
N CYS A 97 4.46 -3.79 2.83
CA CYS A 97 5.36 -3.49 1.73
C CYS A 97 6.19 -2.22 2.00
N SER A 98 5.58 -1.16 2.55
CA SER A 98 6.27 0.08 2.95
C SER A 98 7.35 -0.19 4.01
N PHE A 99 7.08 -1.08 4.97
CA PHE A 99 8.08 -1.54 5.94
C PHE A 99 9.21 -2.34 5.28
N GLY A 100 8.87 -3.27 4.37
CA GLY A 100 9.88 -4.01 3.62
C GLY A 100 10.78 -3.09 2.78
N TYR A 101 10.19 -2.06 2.18
CA TYR A 101 10.92 -1.03 1.44
C TYR A 101 11.86 -0.24 2.34
N SER A 102 11.42 0.20 3.53
CA SER A 102 12.26 0.98 4.45
C SER A 102 13.48 0.18 4.96
N VAL A 103 13.32 -1.12 5.19
CA VAL A 103 14.45 -2.02 5.53
C VAL A 103 15.44 -2.15 4.37
N MET A 104 14.94 -2.35 3.14
CA MET A 104 15.80 -2.47 1.96
C MET A 104 16.54 -1.17 1.68
N GLN A 105 15.85 -0.04 1.77
CA GLN A 105 16.43 1.31 1.63
C GLN A 105 17.61 1.50 2.60
N PHE A 106 17.46 1.09 3.86
CA PHE A 106 18.53 1.19 4.86
C PHE A 106 19.80 0.41 4.45
N ILE A 107 19.64 -0.85 3.98
CA ILE A 107 20.76 -1.70 3.56
C ILE A 107 21.45 -1.10 2.34
N VAL A 108 20.66 -0.72 1.32
CA VAL A 108 21.19 -0.11 0.08
C VAL A 108 21.96 1.17 0.40
N MET A 109 21.45 2.01 1.30
CA MET A 109 22.12 3.26 1.66
C MET A 109 23.45 3.03 2.37
N ARG A 110 23.48 2.08 3.30
CA ARG A 110 24.70 1.70 4.02
C ARG A 110 25.77 1.22 3.04
N ASP A 111 25.40 0.32 2.13
CA ASP A 111 26.35 -0.30 1.20
C ASP A 111 26.86 0.70 0.15
N THR A 112 25.98 1.60 -0.31
CA THR A 112 26.36 2.69 -1.23
C THR A 112 27.36 3.63 -0.56
N THR A 113 27.10 4.02 0.68
CA THR A 113 28.01 4.92 1.43
C THR A 113 29.36 4.26 1.74
N ALA A 114 29.34 2.96 2.08
CA ALA A 114 30.56 2.19 2.33
C ALA A 114 31.42 2.03 1.06
N ARG A 115 30.80 1.82 -0.11
CA ARG A 115 31.49 1.75 -1.40
C ARG A 115 32.15 3.08 -1.76
N LEU A 116 31.44 4.20 -1.60
CA LEU A 116 31.98 5.53 -1.86
C LEU A 116 33.20 5.85 -0.99
N PHE A 117 33.13 5.48 0.29
CA PHE A 117 34.24 5.69 1.20
C PHE A 117 35.52 4.93 0.77
N LYS A 118 35.37 3.68 0.29
CA LYS A 118 36.50 2.89 -0.22
C LYS A 118 37.08 3.45 -1.52
N THR A 119 36.24 3.94 -2.43
CA THR A 119 36.67 4.45 -3.76
C THR A 119 37.35 5.82 -3.69
N ARG A 120 37.30 6.50 -2.53
CA ARG A 120 37.94 7.81 -2.27
C ARG A 120 39.43 7.89 -2.65
N PHE A 121 40.17 6.78 -2.55
CA PHE A 121 41.62 6.76 -2.76
C PHE A 121 42.03 6.60 -4.24
N GLY A 122 41.07 6.41 -5.16
CA GLY A 122 41.37 6.06 -6.54
C GLY A 122 41.71 7.24 -7.46
N TYR A 123 40.95 8.35 -7.40
CA TYR A 123 41.00 9.44 -8.39
C TYR A 123 40.47 10.76 -7.77
N PRO A 124 40.84 11.94 -8.28
CA PRO A 124 40.18 13.19 -7.89
C PRO A 124 38.74 13.19 -8.41
N THR A 125 37.78 12.85 -7.55
CA THR A 125 36.36 12.90 -7.87
C THR A 125 35.82 14.31 -7.58
N LEU A 126 34.86 14.81 -8.37
CA LEU A 126 34.12 16.05 -8.10
C LEU A 126 33.29 16.01 -6.79
N VAL A 127 33.30 14.87 -6.11
CA VAL A 127 32.60 14.61 -4.87
C VAL A 127 33.59 14.80 -3.72
N ASP A 128 33.30 15.72 -2.81
CA ASP A 128 34.11 15.95 -1.61
C ASP A 128 33.97 14.76 -0.64
N THR A 129 34.72 13.70 -0.90
CA THR A 129 34.67 12.44 -0.13
C THR A 129 35.34 12.60 1.24
N THR A 130 35.80 13.81 1.58
CA THR A 130 36.46 14.15 2.85
C THR A 130 35.54 14.06 4.05
N ARG A 131 34.25 14.36 3.86
CA ARG A 131 33.24 14.28 4.91
C ARG A 131 32.47 12.96 4.87
N ASN A 132 32.47 12.27 6.00
CA ASN A 132 31.61 11.10 6.20
C ASN A 132 30.15 11.57 6.41
N VAL A 133 29.30 11.39 5.41
CA VAL A 133 27.86 11.75 5.44
C VAL A 133 27.00 10.74 6.19
N TRP A 134 27.42 9.47 6.25
CA TRP A 134 26.69 8.37 6.88
C TRP A 134 26.22 8.65 8.32
N PRO A 135 27.05 9.11 9.27
CA PRO A 135 26.63 9.28 10.65
C PRO A 135 25.53 10.32 10.86
N ARG A 136 25.33 11.25 9.92
CA ARG A 136 24.22 12.22 9.97
C ARG A 136 22.92 11.68 9.36
N VAL A 137 23.03 10.82 8.35
CA VAL A 137 21.89 10.26 7.61
C VAL A 137 21.34 8.99 8.28
N GLN A 138 22.24 8.17 8.81
CA GLN A 138 21.92 6.91 9.48
C GLN A 138 20.78 7.01 10.52
N PRO A 139 20.76 7.99 11.45
CA PRO A 139 19.67 8.07 12.44
C PRO A 139 18.31 8.36 11.79
N ALA A 140 18.25 9.18 10.73
CA ALA A 140 17.00 9.48 10.05
C ALA A 140 16.42 8.23 9.36
N GLU A 141 17.26 7.45 8.68
CA GLU A 141 16.83 6.21 8.02
C GLU A 141 16.37 5.13 9.03
N ILE A 142 17.06 5.00 10.17
CA ILE A 142 16.65 4.09 11.23
C ILE A 142 15.30 4.49 11.82
N LEU A 143 15.09 5.78 12.06
CA LEU A 143 13.81 6.29 12.58
C LEU A 143 12.65 5.97 11.63
N VAL A 144 12.85 6.19 10.33
CA VAL A 144 11.85 5.86 9.30
C VAL A 144 11.50 4.37 9.32
N CYS A 145 12.49 3.49 9.41
CA CYS A 145 12.28 2.04 9.51
C CYS A 145 11.53 1.64 10.80
N ILE A 146 11.86 2.27 11.93
CA ILE A 146 11.19 2.02 13.21
C ILE A 146 9.73 2.47 13.15
N PHE A 147 9.46 3.67 12.64
CA PHE A 147 8.09 4.20 12.57
C PHE A 147 7.19 3.40 11.62
N THR A 148 7.69 3.03 10.44
CA THR A 148 6.95 2.16 9.51
C THR A 148 6.77 0.74 10.05
N GLY A 149 7.70 0.23 10.86
CA GLY A 149 7.53 -1.04 11.55
C GLY A 149 6.45 -0.98 12.65
N PHE A 150 6.48 0.06 13.48
CA PHE A 150 5.47 0.25 14.53
C PHE A 150 4.08 0.47 13.95
N SER A 151 3.95 1.26 12.88
CA SER A 151 2.67 1.46 12.23
C SER A 151 2.12 0.14 11.68
N ALA A 152 2.95 -0.69 11.03
CA ALA A 152 2.54 -2.01 10.54
C ALA A 152 2.03 -2.92 11.66
N LEU A 153 2.71 -2.94 12.82
CA LEU A 153 2.29 -3.73 13.97
C LEU A 153 0.98 -3.25 14.59
N ILE A 154 0.74 -1.93 14.63
CA ILE A 154 -0.47 -1.32 15.19
C ILE A 154 -1.65 -1.44 14.20
N LEU A 155 -1.39 -1.39 12.89
CA LEU A 155 -2.41 -1.44 11.86
C LEU A 155 -3.14 -2.78 11.85
N CYS A 156 -2.44 -3.90 12.07
CA CYS A 156 -3.00 -5.25 12.07
C CYS A 156 -4.18 -5.44 13.06
N PRO A 157 -4.04 -5.18 14.38
CA PRO A 157 -5.15 -5.33 15.32
C PRO A 157 -6.28 -4.33 15.07
N ILE A 158 -5.98 -3.09 14.66
CA ILE A 158 -7.00 -2.08 14.36
C ILE A 158 -7.82 -2.52 13.15
N ALA A 159 -7.16 -2.94 12.06
CA ALA A 159 -7.81 -3.43 10.86
C ALA A 159 -8.67 -4.67 11.15
N TYR A 160 -8.21 -5.59 12.01
CA TYR A 160 -9.01 -6.73 12.43
C TYR A 160 -10.32 -6.33 13.14
N VAL A 161 -10.26 -5.36 14.06
CA VAL A 161 -11.45 -4.84 14.75
C VAL A 161 -12.40 -4.16 13.78
N ILE A 162 -11.90 -3.30 12.89
CA ILE A 162 -12.70 -2.61 11.86
C ILE A 162 -13.36 -3.62 10.92
N HIS A 163 -12.62 -4.62 10.46
CA HIS A 163 -13.13 -5.70 9.61
C HIS A 163 -14.30 -6.44 10.26
N ARG A 164 -14.22 -6.74 11.56
CA ARG A 164 -15.32 -7.37 12.30
C ARG A 164 -16.56 -6.46 12.35
N HIS A 165 -16.38 -5.16 12.53
CA HIS A 165 -17.49 -4.21 12.51
C HIS A 165 -18.17 -4.12 11.15
N TYR A 166 -17.39 -4.08 10.07
CA TYR A 166 -17.91 -4.03 8.70
C TYR A 166 -18.62 -5.33 8.33
N SER A 167 -18.04 -6.48 8.67
CA SER A 167 -18.66 -7.79 8.45
C SER A 167 -19.98 -7.95 9.21
N TRP A 168 -20.06 -7.45 10.45
CA TRP A 168 -21.31 -7.48 11.22
C TRP A 168 -22.38 -6.53 10.65
N ALA A 169 -21.99 -5.36 10.18
CA ALA A 169 -22.91 -4.41 9.54
C ALA A 169 -23.50 -4.99 8.25
N ILE A 170 -22.69 -5.66 7.43
CA ILE A 170 -23.11 -6.38 6.23
C ILE A 170 -24.03 -7.54 6.60
N TYR A 171 -23.67 -8.35 7.61
CA TYR A 171 -24.51 -9.45 8.05
C TYR A 171 -25.93 -8.97 8.41
N LYS A 172 -26.03 -7.85 9.14
CA LYS A 172 -27.33 -7.29 9.54
C LYS A 172 -28.15 -6.73 8.38
N SER A 173 -27.52 -6.08 7.39
CA SER A 173 -28.22 -5.58 6.21
C SER A 173 -28.73 -6.71 5.31
N VAL A 174 -27.94 -7.77 5.15
CA VAL A 174 -28.29 -8.94 4.31
C VAL A 174 -29.48 -9.74 4.86
N HIS A 175 -29.64 -9.83 6.18
CA HIS A 175 -30.78 -10.54 6.79
C HIS A 175 -32.05 -9.67 6.89
N GLY A 176 -31.96 -8.37 6.65
CA GLY A 176 -33.09 -7.42 6.73
C GLY A 176 -33.91 -7.26 5.45
N SER A 177 -33.38 -7.62 4.28
CA SER A 177 -34.10 -7.52 2.99
C SER A 177 -33.86 -8.73 2.08
N LEU A 178 -34.65 -9.78 2.26
CA LEU A 178 -34.64 -10.98 1.40
C LEU A 178 -35.13 -10.69 -0.03
N ASP A 179 -36.00 -9.68 -0.21
CA ASP A 179 -36.66 -9.40 -1.50
C ASP A 179 -35.72 -8.81 -2.57
N THR A 180 -34.73 -8.01 -2.16
CA THR A 180 -33.67 -7.52 -3.05
C THR A 180 -32.66 -8.62 -3.38
N ARG A 181 -32.36 -9.51 -2.41
CA ARG A 181 -31.34 -10.56 -2.56
C ARG A 181 -31.67 -11.58 -3.65
N MET A 182 -32.94 -11.97 -3.80
CA MET A 182 -33.37 -12.88 -4.87
C MET A 182 -33.20 -12.29 -6.28
N ARG A 183 -33.31 -10.96 -6.42
CA ARG A 183 -33.17 -10.28 -7.73
C ARG A 183 -31.71 -10.04 -8.10
N TYR A 184 -30.82 -9.84 -7.13
CA TYR A 184 -29.38 -9.71 -7.35
C TYR A 184 -28.69 -11.07 -7.57
N LEU A 185 -29.03 -12.11 -6.80
CA LEU A 185 -28.45 -13.46 -6.97
C LEU A 185 -28.66 -14.06 -8.37
N ALA A 186 -29.72 -13.67 -9.08
CA ALA A 186 -29.95 -14.11 -10.46
C ALA A 186 -28.94 -13.53 -11.49
N TYR A 187 -28.24 -12.44 -11.16
CA TYR A 187 -27.27 -11.78 -12.06
C TYR A 187 -25.81 -11.87 -11.57
N GLU A 188 -25.58 -12.29 -10.32
CA GLU A 188 -24.35 -11.98 -9.58
C GLU A 188 -23.44 -13.20 -9.29
N GLU A 189 -23.95 -14.41 -9.52
CA GLU A 189 -23.28 -15.69 -9.23
C GLU A 189 -21.89 -15.88 -9.92
N PRO A 190 -21.65 -15.46 -11.18
CA PRO A 190 -20.32 -15.64 -11.77
C PRO A 190 -19.29 -14.61 -11.31
N GLU A 191 -19.65 -13.35 -11.06
CA GLU A 191 -18.68 -12.27 -10.76
C GLU A 191 -18.23 -12.27 -9.29
N TYR A 192 -19.10 -12.64 -8.36
CA TYR A 192 -18.77 -12.62 -6.93
C TYR A 192 -17.95 -13.83 -6.51
N THR A 193 -18.21 -14.99 -7.09
CA THR A 193 -17.35 -16.17 -6.93
C THR A 193 -15.97 -15.91 -7.54
N LEU A 194 -15.93 -15.27 -8.71
CA LEU A 194 -14.69 -14.91 -9.38
C LEU A 194 -13.85 -13.95 -8.54
N THR A 195 -14.45 -12.90 -7.96
CA THR A 195 -13.73 -11.94 -7.11
C THR A 195 -13.30 -12.53 -5.76
N MET A 196 -14.13 -13.37 -5.12
CA MET A 196 -13.77 -14.09 -3.89
C MET A 196 -12.60 -15.06 -4.07
N VAL A 197 -12.35 -15.55 -5.29
CA VAL A 197 -11.19 -16.41 -5.63
C VAL A 197 -10.02 -15.58 -6.14
N ILE A 198 -10.27 -14.55 -6.97
CA ILE A 198 -9.24 -13.69 -7.55
C ILE A 198 -8.51 -12.88 -6.47
N ILE A 199 -9.19 -12.40 -5.44
CA ILE A 199 -8.56 -11.59 -4.38
C ILE A 199 -7.51 -12.40 -3.60
N PRO A 200 -7.81 -13.58 -3.02
CA PRO A 200 -6.79 -14.40 -2.39
C PRO A 200 -5.73 -14.90 -3.38
N ALA A 201 -6.10 -15.21 -4.64
CA ALA A 201 -5.13 -15.60 -5.66
C ALA A 201 -4.17 -14.46 -6.03
N ALA A 202 -4.65 -13.22 -6.12
CA ALA A 202 -3.84 -12.03 -6.36
C ALA A 202 -2.94 -11.72 -5.16
N ILE A 203 -3.43 -11.89 -3.93
CA ILE A 203 -2.62 -11.74 -2.70
C ILE A 203 -1.49 -12.77 -2.67
N ILE A 204 -1.77 -14.04 -3.02
CA ILE A 204 -0.76 -15.10 -3.12
C ILE A 204 0.24 -14.77 -4.23
N ALA A 205 -0.21 -14.27 -5.39
CA ALA A 205 0.67 -13.88 -6.49
C ALA A 205 1.57 -12.70 -6.14
N ILE A 206 1.07 -11.71 -5.38
CA ILE A 206 1.86 -10.57 -4.91
C ILE A 206 2.87 -11.03 -3.85
N PHE A 207 2.46 -11.86 -2.89
CA PHE A 207 3.38 -12.43 -1.90
C PHE A 207 4.48 -13.27 -2.56
N LEU A 208 4.12 -14.09 -3.55
CA LEU A 208 5.08 -14.84 -4.35
C LEU A 208 5.98 -13.92 -5.16
N GLY A 209 5.44 -12.85 -5.75
CA GLY A 209 6.19 -11.86 -6.53
C GLY A 209 7.22 -11.11 -5.67
N VAL A 210 6.81 -10.62 -4.50
CA VAL A 210 7.70 -9.96 -3.54
C VAL A 210 8.77 -10.93 -3.03
N TRP A 211 8.38 -12.17 -2.71
CA TRP A 211 9.30 -13.21 -2.26
C TRP A 211 10.32 -13.60 -3.36
N PHE A 212 9.88 -13.67 -4.62
CA PHE A 212 10.75 -14.02 -5.74
C PHE A 212 11.71 -12.89 -6.14
N VAL A 213 11.24 -11.65 -6.13
CA VAL A 213 12.07 -10.45 -6.38
C VAL A 213 13.16 -10.32 -5.32
N GLN A 214 12.87 -10.69 -4.07
CA GLN A 214 13.85 -10.63 -2.97
C GLN A 214 14.92 -11.74 -3.01
N ARG A 215 14.72 -12.84 -3.73
CA ARG A 215 15.62 -14.02 -3.67
C ARG A 215 16.68 -14.06 -4.78
N GLU A 216 16.80 -13.06 -5.65
CA GLU A 216 17.71 -13.08 -6.82
C GLU A 216 17.66 -14.39 -7.64
N ARG A 217 16.54 -15.13 -7.61
CA ARG A 217 16.36 -16.34 -8.42
C ARG A 217 15.65 -15.97 -9.71
N THR A 218 16.42 -15.55 -10.70
CA THR A 218 16.02 -15.26 -12.09
C THR A 218 15.12 -16.34 -12.71
N ILE A 219 15.23 -17.59 -12.25
CA ILE A 219 14.45 -18.74 -12.71
C ILE A 219 12.93 -18.60 -12.47
N GLY A 220 12.47 -17.98 -11.37
CA GLY A 220 11.02 -17.85 -11.14
C GLY A 220 10.39 -16.60 -11.74
N ALA A 221 11.16 -15.54 -11.99
CA ALA A 221 10.69 -14.42 -12.80
C ALA A 221 10.37 -14.89 -14.24
N VAL A 222 11.21 -15.77 -14.80
CA VAL A 222 10.96 -16.40 -16.11
C VAL A 222 9.74 -17.32 -16.07
N ALA A 223 9.53 -18.10 -15.00
CA ALA A 223 8.35 -18.97 -14.88
C ALA A 223 7.03 -18.19 -14.86
N ILE A 224 6.99 -17.00 -14.24
CA ILE A 224 5.80 -16.14 -14.23
C ILE A 224 5.58 -15.50 -15.61
N ILE A 225 6.63 -15.01 -16.28
CA ILE A 225 6.53 -14.47 -17.64
C ILE A 225 6.04 -15.55 -18.61
N VAL A 226 6.57 -16.78 -18.52
CA VAL A 226 6.13 -17.92 -19.34
C VAL A 226 4.68 -18.30 -19.02
N SER A 227 4.29 -18.32 -17.74
CA SER A 227 2.91 -18.62 -17.33
C SER A 227 1.92 -17.55 -17.80
N PHE A 228 2.32 -16.27 -17.78
CA PHE A 228 1.51 -15.16 -18.28
C PHE A 228 1.46 -15.11 -19.83
N SER A 229 2.52 -15.55 -20.49
CA SER A 229 2.57 -15.72 -21.95
C SER A 229 1.70 -16.90 -22.40
N ALA A 230 1.65 -17.98 -21.60
CA ALA A 230 0.79 -19.13 -21.85
C ALA A 230 -0.71 -18.78 -21.72
N SER A 231 -1.08 -17.87 -20.81
CA SER A 231 -2.45 -17.34 -20.71
C SER A 231 -2.90 -16.54 -21.94
N ASN A 232 -1.95 -16.00 -22.72
CA ASN A 232 -2.21 -15.29 -23.97
C ASN A 232 -2.11 -16.21 -25.21
N MET A 233 -1.68 -17.47 -25.02
CA MET A 233 -1.71 -18.53 -26.02
C MET A 233 -2.90 -19.47 -25.76
N VAL A 234 -4.10 -18.93 -25.56
CA VAL A 234 -5.30 -19.76 -25.76
C VAL A 234 -5.48 -19.92 -27.27
N PRO A 235 -5.43 -21.15 -27.81
CA PRO A 235 -5.59 -21.35 -29.25
C PRO A 235 -6.96 -20.87 -29.69
N SER A 236 -6.98 -20.11 -30.78
CA SER A 236 -8.15 -19.89 -31.63
C SER A 236 -8.64 -21.25 -32.14
N SER A 237 -9.40 -21.97 -31.32
CA SER A 237 -9.98 -23.27 -31.69
C SER A 237 -11.44 -23.41 -31.25
N TYR A 238 -12.06 -22.34 -30.75
CA TYR A 238 -13.52 -22.24 -30.56
C TYR A 238 -14.20 -21.57 -31.76
N SER A 239 -13.74 -21.89 -32.97
CA SER A 239 -14.59 -21.89 -34.15
C SER A 239 -14.90 -23.36 -34.44
N ILE A 240 -16.19 -23.71 -34.46
CA ILE A 240 -16.78 -25.03 -34.74
C ILE A 240 -16.86 -25.98 -33.52
N ALA A 241 -17.92 -25.86 -32.72
CA ALA A 241 -18.80 -26.98 -32.31
C ALA A 241 -19.80 -26.51 -31.23
N PHE A 242 -21.06 -26.37 -31.68
CA PHE A 242 -22.32 -26.15 -30.95
C PHE A 242 -22.56 -24.79 -30.30
#